data_AF-A0A544ZJ53-F1
#
_entry.id   AF-A0A544ZJ53-F1
#
_cell.length_a   1.000
_cell.length_b   1.000
_cell.length_c   1.000
_cell.angle_alpha   90.00
_cell.angle_beta   90.00
_cell.angle_gamma   90.00
#
_symmetry.space_group_name_H-M   'P 1'
#
loop_
_entity.id
_entity.type
_entity.pdbx_description
1 polymer ?
#
loop_
_entity_poly.entity_id
_entity_poly.type
_entity_poly.pdbx_seq_one_letter_code
_entity_poly.pdbx_strand_id
1 'polypeptide(L)'
;METEDLARFDECVRAVREGRELNPSELLEAGRLLREMIEAAATVAAHVRTEVKALPTRYVLRDRIGDPDPGARLAEVLHRTQLIEDLLQKAEFQAGRSHATLGRIGVQTNPDANESPAIS
;
A
#
# COMPACT_ATOMS: atom_id res chain seq x y z
N MET A 1 -11.22 6.44 4.61
CA MET A 1 -11.06 6.37 3.15
C MET A 1 -12.42 6.14 2.57
N GLU A 2 -12.88 7.07 1.76
CA GLU A 2 -14.22 7.03 1.19
C GLU A 2 -14.24 6.20 -0.10
N THR A 3 -15.42 5.79 -0.56
CA THR A 3 -15.57 5.07 -1.85
C THR A 3 -15.00 5.86 -3.03
N GLU A 4 -15.07 7.19 -2.96
CA GLU A 4 -14.50 8.09 -3.97
C GLU A 4 -12.97 8.03 -4.00
N ASP A 5 -12.30 7.94 -2.84
CA ASP A 5 -10.83 7.81 -2.79
C ASP A 5 -10.36 6.51 -3.46
N LEU A 6 -11.11 5.41 -3.27
CA LEU A 6 -10.82 4.13 -3.90
C LEU A 6 -11.00 4.18 -5.43
N ALA A 7 -12.07 4.82 -5.91
CA ALA A 7 -12.30 5.00 -7.34
C ALA A 7 -11.17 5.83 -7.98
N ARG A 8 -10.74 6.91 -7.32
CA ARG A 8 -9.61 7.73 -7.78
C ARG A 8 -8.30 6.96 -7.77
N PHE A 9 -8.05 6.13 -6.74
CA PHE A 9 -6.86 5.28 -6.72
C PHE A 9 -6.85 4.29 -7.89
N ASP A 10 -7.99 3.67 -8.19
CA ASP A 10 -8.13 2.77 -9.34
C ASP A 10 -7.91 3.49 -10.68
N GLU A 11 -8.36 4.73 -10.81
CA GLU A 11 -8.10 5.57 -11.99
C GLU A 11 -6.59 5.87 -12.14
N CYS A 12 -5.91 6.22 -11.05
CA CYS A 12 -4.45 6.42 -11.07
C CYS A 12 -3.72 5.12 -11.47
N VAL A 13 -4.11 3.97 -10.91
CA VAL A 13 -3.53 2.67 -11.26
C VAL A 13 -3.77 2.34 -12.73
N ARG A 14 -4.97 2.60 -13.25
CA ARG A 14 -5.30 2.39 -14.67
C ARG A 14 -4.44 3.27 -15.57
N ALA A 15 -4.34 4.56 -15.28
CA ALA A 15 -3.50 5.49 -16.02
C ALA A 15 -2.03 5.02 -16.12
N VAL A 16 -1.46 4.57 -15.00
CA VAL A 16 -0.09 4.03 -14.98
C VAL A 16 0.04 2.75 -15.82
N ARG A 17 -0.95 1.85 -15.76
CA ARG A 17 -0.97 0.61 -16.58
C ARG A 17 -1.10 0.90 -18.07
N GLU A 18 -1.81 1.95 -18.42
CA GLU A 18 -1.99 2.42 -19.81
C GLU A 18 -0.78 3.22 -20.31
N GLY A 19 0.23 3.45 -19.47
CA GLY A 19 1.42 4.25 -19.82
C GLY A 19 1.12 5.73 -19.97
N ARG A 20 -0.03 6.20 -19.46
CA ARG A 20 -0.40 7.61 -19.47
C ARG A 20 0.43 8.37 -18.44
N GLU A 21 0.99 9.49 -18.85
CA GLU A 21 1.64 10.42 -17.93
C GLU A 21 0.62 11.04 -16.97
N LEU A 22 0.95 11.01 -15.69
CA LEU A 22 0.21 11.72 -14.65
C LEU A 22 0.73 13.14 -14.56
N ASN A 23 -0.17 14.13 -14.57
CA ASN A 23 0.20 15.51 -14.31
C ASN A 23 0.62 15.71 -12.84
N PRO A 24 1.23 16.85 -12.47
CA PRO A 24 1.74 17.05 -11.12
C PRO A 24 0.69 16.93 -10.01
N SER A 25 -0.55 17.39 -10.23
CA SER A 25 -1.63 17.23 -9.26
C SER A 25 -2.08 15.78 -9.11
N GLU A 26 -2.16 15.04 -10.22
CA GLU A 26 -2.48 13.61 -10.22
C GLU A 26 -1.38 12.79 -9.53
N LEU A 27 -0.10 13.13 -9.73
CA LEU A 27 1.03 12.49 -9.04
C LEU A 27 0.99 12.74 -7.53
N LEU A 28 0.68 13.97 -7.12
CA LEU A 28 0.57 14.31 -5.70
C LEU A 28 -0.60 13.57 -5.05
N GLU A 29 -1.75 13.52 -5.73
CA GLU A 29 -2.94 12.80 -5.27
C GLU A 29 -2.71 11.28 -5.23
N ALA A 30 -2.11 10.69 -6.26
CA ALA A 30 -1.73 9.28 -6.26
C ALA A 30 -0.78 8.94 -5.11
N GLY A 31 0.19 9.82 -4.82
CA GLY A 31 1.09 9.67 -3.67
C GLY A 31 0.36 9.74 -2.32
N ARG A 32 -0.65 10.61 -2.18
CA ARG A 32 -1.51 10.69 -0.99
C ARG A 32 -2.29 9.39 -0.81
N LEU A 33 -2.99 8.95 -1.85
CA LEU A 33 -3.84 7.76 -1.84
C LEU A 33 -3.03 6.49 -1.56
N LEU A 34 -1.84 6.35 -2.17
CA LEU A 34 -0.94 5.24 -1.91
C LEU A 34 -0.52 5.17 -0.43
N ARG A 35 -0.18 6.32 0.17
CA ARG A 35 0.15 6.39 1.61
C ARG A 35 -1.02 5.93 2.48
N GLU A 36 -2.21 6.46 2.23
CA GLU A 36 -3.42 6.11 3.00
C GLU A 36 -3.79 4.63 2.86
N MET A 37 -3.59 4.03 1.67
CA MET A 37 -3.80 2.61 1.44
C MET A 37 -2.82 1.75 2.24
N ILE A 38 -1.54 2.15 2.29
CA ILE A 38 -0.52 1.42 3.06
C ILE A 38 -0.79 1.53 4.56
N GLU A 39 -1.17 2.71 5.06
CA GLU A 39 -1.54 2.94 6.46
C GLU A 39 -2.76 2.08 6.87
N ALA A 40 -3.79 2.04 6.03
CA ALA A 40 -4.96 1.19 6.25
C ALA A 40 -4.57 -0.30 6.27
N ALA A 41 -3.74 -0.75 5.31
CA ALA A 41 -3.24 -2.12 5.28
C ALA A 41 -2.41 -2.47 6.52
N ALA A 42 -1.55 -1.55 7.00
CA ALA A 42 -0.76 -1.73 8.21
C ALA A 42 -1.65 -1.91 9.45
N THR A 43 -2.69 -1.09 9.56
CA THR A 43 -3.69 -1.16 10.64
C THR A 43 -4.41 -2.51 10.64
N VAL A 44 -4.87 -2.98 9.47
CA VAL A 44 -5.52 -4.29 9.33
C VAL A 44 -4.55 -5.42 9.67
N ALA A 45 -3.30 -5.37 9.19
CA ALA A 45 -2.28 -6.38 9.50
C ALA A 45 -2.00 -6.48 11.02
N ALA A 46 -1.88 -5.34 11.70
CA ALA A 46 -1.70 -5.28 13.14
C ALA A 46 -2.91 -5.86 13.92
N HIS A 47 -4.13 -5.58 13.45
CA HIS A 47 -5.34 -6.15 14.03
C HIS A 47 -5.41 -7.67 13.83
N VAL A 48 -5.17 -8.16 12.60
CA VAL A 48 -5.11 -9.59 12.29
C VAL A 48 -4.08 -10.29 13.19
N ARG A 49 -2.88 -9.73 13.32
CA ARG A 49 -1.84 -10.28 14.20
C ARG A 49 -2.33 -10.36 15.66
N THR A 50 -3.01 -9.33 16.15
CA THR A 50 -3.59 -9.32 17.50
C THR A 50 -4.62 -10.43 17.68
N GLU A 51 -5.53 -10.60 16.72
CA GLU A 51 -6.54 -11.65 16.75
C GLU A 51 -5.92 -13.05 16.68
N VAL A 52 -4.93 -13.25 15.81
CA VAL A 52 -4.19 -14.52 15.70
C VAL A 52 -3.47 -14.85 17.02
N LYS A 53 -2.85 -13.87 17.69
CA LYS A 53 -2.23 -14.06 19.01
C LYS A 53 -3.24 -14.48 20.09
N ALA A 54 -4.47 -14.02 19.98
CA ALA A 54 -5.53 -14.32 20.94
C ALA A 54 -6.23 -15.67 20.67
N LEU A 55 -6.00 -16.33 19.53
CA LEU A 55 -6.66 -17.60 19.22
C LEU A 55 -6.45 -18.70 20.28
N PRO A 56 -5.22 -18.95 20.80
CA PRO A 56 -4.99 -20.01 21.78
C PRO A 56 -5.65 -19.74 23.14
N THR A 57 -5.92 -18.48 23.46
CA THR A 57 -6.59 -18.12 24.73
C THR A 57 -8.11 -18.23 24.62
N ARG A 58 -8.66 -18.08 23.40
CA ARG A 58 -10.10 -18.11 23.13
C ARG A 58 -10.60 -19.47 22.66
N TYR A 59 -9.75 -20.30 22.04
CA TYR A 59 -10.16 -21.52 21.37
C TYR A 59 -9.18 -22.67 21.57
N VAL A 60 -9.70 -23.91 21.54
CA VAL A 60 -8.87 -25.11 21.43
C VAL A 60 -8.47 -25.28 19.96
N LEU A 61 -7.17 -25.23 19.69
CA LEU A 61 -6.64 -25.46 18.35
C LEU A 61 -6.81 -26.93 17.99
N ARG A 62 -7.58 -27.19 16.93
CA ARG A 62 -7.75 -28.53 16.36
C ARG A 62 -7.36 -28.45 14.91
N ASP A 63 -6.49 -29.35 14.51
CA ASP A 63 -6.20 -29.52 13.11
C ASP A 63 -7.32 -30.35 12.43
N ARG A 64 -7.67 -29.94 11.21
CA ARG A 64 -8.72 -30.57 10.38
C ARG A 64 -8.14 -31.40 9.23
N ILE A 65 -6.82 -31.39 9.01
CA ILE A 65 -6.18 -31.89 7.78
C ILE A 65 -5.12 -32.98 8.06
N GLY A 66 -4.91 -33.39 9.31
CA GLY A 66 -3.91 -34.37 9.72
C GLY A 66 -2.52 -33.80 10.06
N ASP A 67 -2.41 -32.48 10.27
CA ASP A 67 -1.22 -31.78 10.75
C ASP A 67 -0.95 -32.10 12.23
N PRO A 68 0.24 -32.63 12.58
CA PRO A 68 0.54 -33.07 13.94
C PRO A 68 0.71 -31.94 14.96
N ASP A 69 0.89 -30.67 14.52
CA ASP A 69 1.07 -29.53 15.43
C ASP A 69 0.35 -28.24 14.97
N PRO A 70 -0.92 -28.07 15.35
CA PRO A 70 -1.67 -26.83 15.12
C PRO A 70 -1.01 -25.58 15.71
N GLY A 71 -0.22 -25.74 16.78
CA GLY A 71 0.50 -24.65 17.44
C GLY A 71 1.65 -24.12 16.59
N ALA A 72 2.43 -25.02 15.98
CA ALA A 72 3.51 -24.64 15.06
C ALA A 72 2.98 -23.84 13.85
N ARG A 73 1.84 -24.24 13.28
CA ARG A 73 1.20 -23.52 12.17
C ARG A 73 0.71 -22.14 12.56
N LEU A 74 0.14 -22.02 13.75
CA LEU A 74 -0.25 -20.72 14.27
C LEU A 74 0.97 -19.81 14.48
N ALA A 75 2.07 -20.36 15.00
CA ALA A 75 3.34 -19.63 15.14
C ALA A 75 3.90 -19.16 13.78
N GLU A 76 3.80 -19.99 12.74
CA GLU A 76 4.15 -19.61 11.36
C GLU A 76 3.29 -18.45 10.84
N VAL A 77 1.98 -18.48 11.05
CA VAL A 77 1.07 -17.37 10.70
C VAL A 77 1.41 -16.09 11.48
N LEU A 78 1.71 -16.21 12.77
CA LEU A 78 2.15 -15.09 13.60
C LEU A 78 3.45 -14.45 13.08
N HIS A 79 4.42 -15.28 12.68
CA HIS A 79 5.66 -14.80 12.11
C HIS A 79 5.43 -14.07 10.79
N ARG A 80 4.63 -14.65 9.88
CA ARG A 80 4.29 -14.03 8.59
C ARG A 80 3.53 -12.72 8.74
N THR A 81 2.54 -12.67 9.63
CA THR A 81 1.77 -11.43 9.89
C THR A 81 2.65 -10.34 10.48
N GLN A 82 3.61 -10.70 11.35
CA GLN A 82 4.60 -9.74 11.85
C GLN A 82 5.52 -9.22 10.74
N LEU A 83 6.01 -10.08 9.84
CA LEU A 83 6.81 -9.64 8.69
C LEU A 83 6.04 -8.68 7.78
N ILE A 84 4.75 -8.97 7.52
CA ILE A 84 3.87 -8.11 6.72
C ILE A 84 3.69 -6.75 7.39
N GLU A 85 3.40 -6.72 8.70
CA GLU A 85 3.28 -5.49 9.48
C GLU A 85 4.56 -4.63 9.38
N ASP A 86 5.74 -5.23 9.59
CA ASP A 86 7.02 -4.54 9.52
C ASP A 86 7.29 -3.95 8.12
N LEU A 87 6.93 -4.68 7.06
CA LEU A 87 7.09 -4.21 5.68
C LEU A 87 6.13 -3.06 5.36
N LEU A 88 4.88 -3.14 5.82
CA LEU A 88 3.88 -2.09 5.62
C LEU A 88 4.24 -0.81 6.36
N GLN A 89 4.74 -0.89 7.60
CA GLN A 89 5.23 0.29 8.34
C GLN A 89 6.41 0.96 7.63
N LYS A 90 7.34 0.18 7.08
CA LYS A 90 8.45 0.73 6.26
C LYS A 90 7.92 1.39 4.99
N ALA A 91 6.96 0.76 4.31
CA ALA A 91 6.35 1.32 3.10
C ALA A 91 5.58 2.61 3.40
N GLU A 92 4.86 2.68 4.52
CA GLU A 92 4.12 3.87 4.97
C GLU A 92 5.08 5.05 5.18
N PHE A 93 6.18 4.81 5.91
CA PHE A 93 7.20 5.82 6.15
C PHE A 93 7.78 6.36 4.84
N GLN A 94 8.10 5.48 3.89
CA GLN A 94 8.63 5.90 2.58
C GLN A 94 7.59 6.63 1.74
N ALA A 95 6.34 6.14 1.70
CA ALA A 95 5.24 6.81 0.99
C ALA A 95 4.99 8.21 1.55
N GLY A 96 5.01 8.37 2.87
CA GLY A 96 4.90 9.67 3.54
C GLY A 96 6.04 10.63 3.16
N ARG A 97 7.29 10.15 3.14
CA ARG A 97 8.44 10.95 2.71
C ARG A 97 8.36 11.35 1.24
N SER A 98 7.98 10.43 0.36
CA SER A 98 7.83 10.69 -1.07
C SER A 98 6.73 11.71 -1.33
N HIS A 99 5.54 11.54 -0.73
CA HIS A 99 4.44 12.48 -0.87
C HIS A 99 4.81 13.88 -0.36
N ALA A 100 5.44 13.97 0.82
CA ALA A 100 5.90 15.25 1.37
C ALA A 100 6.98 15.91 0.50
N THR A 101 7.83 15.12 -0.16
CA THR A 101 8.85 15.64 -1.08
C THR A 101 8.21 16.15 -2.36
N LEU A 102 7.29 15.39 -2.96
CA LEU A 102 6.53 15.81 -4.15
C LEU A 102 5.78 17.12 -3.90
N GLY A 103 5.12 17.27 -2.74
CA GLY A 103 4.42 18.51 -2.38
C GLY A 103 5.34 19.74 -2.19
N ARG A 104 6.66 19.56 -2.11
CA ARG A 104 7.64 20.65 -2.00
C ARG A 104 8.32 20.98 -3.33
N ILE A 105 8.19 20.14 -4.34
CA ILE A 105 8.76 20.38 -5.66
C ILE A 105 7.84 21.37 -6.38
N GLY A 106 8.35 22.58 -6.65
CA GLY A 106 7.68 23.51 -7.54
C GLY A 106 7.75 23.00 -8.97
N VAL A 107 6.60 22.61 -9.55
CA VAL A 107 6.55 22.15 -10.93
C VAL A 107 6.13 23.29 -11.84
N GLN A 108 6.97 23.60 -12.82
CA GLN A 108 6.63 24.48 -13.94
C GLN A 108 6.56 23.62 -15.20
N THR A 109 5.60 23.91 -16.07
CA THR A 109 5.49 23.25 -17.37
C THR A 109 6.75 23.54 -18.18
N ASN A 110 7.41 22.51 -18.71
CA ASN A 110 8.56 22.71 -19.59
C ASN A 110 8.08 23.37 -20.89
N PRO A 111 8.49 24.61 -21.21
CA PRO A 111 8.07 25.29 -22.44
C PRO A 111 8.50 24.54 -23.70
N ASP A 112 9.61 23.79 -23.64
CA ASP A 112 10.21 23.11 -24.80
C ASP A 112 9.57 21.73 -25.07
N ALA A 113 8.71 21.23 -24.19
CA ALA A 113 8.11 19.89 -24.32
C ALA A 113 7.10 19.77 -25.48
N ASN A 114 6.62 20.90 -26.02
CA ASN A 114 5.71 20.93 -27.18
C ASN A 114 6.42 21.13 -28.53
N GLU A 115 7.74 21.35 -28.54
CA GLU A 115 8.50 21.43 -29.78
C GLU A 115 8.89 20.02 -30.24
N SER A 116 7.93 19.27 -30.77
CA SER A 116 8.29 18.14 -31.63
C SER A 116 9.05 18.68 -32.86
N PRO A 117 10.17 18.07 -33.25
CA PRO A 117 10.95 18.56 -34.38
C PRO A 117 10.09 18.44 -35.64
N ALA A 118 9.88 19.58 -36.32
CA ALA A 118 9.33 19.61 -37.66
C ALA A 118 10.29 18.82 -38.58
N ILE A 119 9.95 17.56 -38.85
CA ILE A 119 10.67 16.74 -39.81
C ILE A 119 10.40 17.35 -41.19
N SER A 120 11.43 17.97 -41.76
CA SER A 120 11.46 18.51 -43.13
C SER A 120 11.71 17.42 -44.18
#